data_AF-A0A1P8UHU7-F1
#
_entry.id   AF-A0A1P8UHU7-F1
#
_cell.length_a   1.000
_cell.length_b   1.000
_cell.length_c   1.000
_cell.angle_alpha   90.00
_cell.angle_beta   90.00
_cell.angle_gamma   90.00
#
_symmetry.space_group_name_H-M   'P 1'
#
loop_
_entity.id
_entity.type
_entity.pdbx_description
1 polymer ?
#
loop_
_entity_poly.entity_id
_entity_poly.type
_entity_poly.pdbx_seq_one_letter_code
_entity_poly.pdbx_strand_id
1 'polypeptide(L)'
;MRGPLRQSPRAAARRERFMPWWLPLAILGATAFALWLLFPKTYIEQTLRAQTRPNAATLAYLQLLVKANPDNLSTRLMLIEKALLVQNLPLARQALAHWRNRPLETLPLDIARARLHLLRLELLAGPPQAPERQQRVARYTRDLLQLAPRLTTEQALQETRFTLQLGAYATVAAVDRTLLRRTAQPALREQVYTQGITALLAGGQPRAALAFARTEMGHVPHNDALWRRLIRLALAAGQPELAARCARRLVGLPEPAG
;
A
#
# COMPACT_ATOMS: atom_id res chain seq x y z
N MET A 1 45.98 45.61 91.00
CA MET A 1 45.52 44.32 90.47
C MET A 1 44.90 44.53 89.10
N ARG A 2 45.64 44.20 88.02
CA ARG A 2 45.20 44.32 86.62
C ARG A 2 44.72 42.94 86.15
N GLY A 3 43.44 42.81 85.82
CA GLY A 3 42.90 41.60 85.18
C GLY A 3 43.22 41.59 83.68
N PRO A 4 43.58 40.45 83.07
CA PRO A 4 43.90 40.39 81.65
C PRO A 4 42.62 40.36 80.79
N LEU A 5 42.54 41.25 79.82
CA LEU A 5 41.55 41.24 78.76
C LEU A 5 41.76 39.99 77.89
N ARG A 6 40.81 39.04 77.95
CA ARG A 6 40.74 37.92 77.00
C ARG A 6 40.41 38.47 75.61
N GLN A 7 41.39 38.38 74.71
CA GLN A 7 41.19 38.61 73.28
C GLN A 7 40.50 37.39 72.67
N SER A 8 39.30 37.58 72.13
CA SER A 8 38.61 36.56 71.33
C SER A 8 39.34 36.37 69.98
N PRO A 9 39.55 35.14 69.49
CA PRO A 9 40.15 34.93 68.18
C PRO A 9 39.16 35.34 67.08
N ARG A 10 39.59 36.22 66.17
CA ARG A 10 38.86 36.52 64.94
C ARG A 10 38.84 35.27 64.06
N ALA A 11 37.66 34.70 63.86
CA ALA A 11 37.46 33.68 62.83
C ALA A 11 37.74 34.31 61.45
N ALA A 12 38.81 33.84 60.80
CA ALA A 12 39.10 34.19 59.42
C ALA A 12 37.99 33.61 58.53
N ALA A 13 37.18 34.49 57.93
CA ALA A 13 36.21 34.10 56.93
C ALA A 13 36.94 33.54 55.70
N ARG A 14 37.07 32.21 55.64
CA ARG A 14 37.58 31.46 54.50
C ARG A 14 36.58 31.66 53.36
N ARG A 15 36.90 32.54 52.40
CA ARG A 15 36.16 32.67 51.14
C ARG A 15 36.30 31.36 50.38
N GLU A 16 35.31 30.50 50.50
CA GLU A 16 35.13 29.36 49.62
C GLU A 16 34.91 29.91 48.20
N ARG A 17 35.93 29.77 47.34
CA ARG A 17 35.80 30.02 45.90
C ARG A 17 34.86 28.95 45.35
N PHE A 18 33.56 29.23 45.43
CA PHE A 18 32.52 28.48 44.76
C PHE A 18 32.86 28.40 43.26
N MET A 19 33.04 27.16 42.82
CA MET A 19 33.14 26.69 41.43
C MET A 19 34.00 27.51 40.47
N PRO A 20 35.12 26.96 39.99
CA PRO A 20 35.86 27.62 38.92
C PRO A 20 34.99 27.67 37.65
N TRP A 21 34.94 28.83 37.01
CA TRP A 21 34.01 29.18 35.91
C TRP A 21 34.00 28.21 34.70
N TRP A 22 35.04 27.40 34.53
CA TRP A 22 35.13 26.40 33.48
C TRP A 22 34.33 25.13 33.79
N LEU A 23 34.04 24.85 35.05
CA LEU A 23 33.31 23.67 35.51
C LEU A 23 31.85 23.62 35.00
N PRO A 24 31.03 24.69 35.07
CA PRO A 24 29.70 24.66 34.46
C PRO A 24 29.76 24.49 32.93
N LEU A 25 30.80 25.02 32.27
CA LEU A 25 31.00 24.86 30.83
C LEU A 25 31.34 23.40 30.46
N ALA A 26 32.19 22.76 31.25
CA ALA A 26 32.54 21.35 31.09
C ALA A 26 31.35 20.43 31.35
N ILE A 27 30.53 20.73 32.38
CA ILE A 27 29.29 20.00 32.65
C ILE A 27 28.30 20.18 31.51
N LEU A 28 28.08 21.40 31.02
CA LEU A 28 27.20 21.66 29.87
C LEU A 28 27.67 20.92 28.61
N GLY A 29 28.97 20.99 28.31
CA GLY A 29 29.57 20.28 27.18
C GLY A 29 29.43 18.76 27.31
N ALA A 30 29.74 18.20 28.48
CA ALA A 30 29.60 16.78 28.74
C ALA A 30 28.13 16.32 28.69
N THR A 31 27.20 17.15 29.16
CA THR A 31 25.76 16.84 29.09
C THR A 31 25.24 16.90 27.66
N ALA A 32 25.65 17.89 26.86
CA ALA A 32 25.31 17.98 25.45
C ALA A 32 25.91 16.83 24.63
N PHE A 33 27.16 16.45 24.93
CA PHE A 33 27.83 15.31 24.31
C PHE A 33 27.18 13.99 24.70
N ALA A 34 26.80 13.82 25.98
CA ALA A 34 26.06 12.67 26.46
C ALA A 34 24.69 12.57 25.78
N LEU A 35 23.96 13.68 25.63
CA LEU A 35 22.69 13.70 24.88
C LEU A 35 22.88 13.35 23.40
N TRP A 36 23.94 13.86 22.77
CA TRP A 36 24.28 13.52 21.39
C TRP A 36 24.62 12.03 21.22
N LEU A 37 25.29 11.43 22.21
CA LEU A 37 25.65 10.01 22.23
C LEU A 37 24.46 9.10 22.57
N LEU A 38 23.55 9.54 23.45
CA LEU A 38 22.37 8.77 23.88
C LEU A 38 21.22 8.82 22.88
N PHE A 39 21.09 9.89 22.09
CA PHE A 39 20.04 10.07 21.08
C PHE A 39 20.61 10.18 19.66
N PRO A 40 21.29 9.13 19.15
CA PRO A 40 21.75 9.16 17.77
C PRO A 40 20.51 9.22 16.85
N LYS A 41 20.54 10.09 15.82
CA LYS A 41 19.43 10.28 14.85
C LYS A 41 18.87 8.95 14.32
N THR A 42 19.73 7.94 14.19
CA THR A 42 19.39 6.58 13.76
C THR A 42 18.40 5.88 14.69
N TYR A 43 18.47 6.14 16.00
CA TYR A 43 17.59 5.50 16.99
C TYR A 43 16.17 6.05 16.92
N ILE A 44 16.01 7.36 16.71
CA ILE A 44 14.71 8.02 16.54
C ILE A 44 14.06 7.51 15.25
N GLU A 45 14.81 7.44 14.14
CA GLU A 45 14.29 6.87 12.89
C GLU A 45 13.87 5.40 13.03
N GLN A 46 14.63 4.59 13.78
CA GLN A 46 14.29 3.18 14.04
C GLN A 46 13.07 3.01 14.95
N THR A 47 12.95 3.81 16.02
CA THR A 47 11.75 3.78 16.88
C THR A 47 10.51 4.32 16.16
N LEU A 48 10.66 5.33 15.30
CA LEU A 48 9.58 5.82 14.42
C LEU A 48 9.15 4.76 13.40
N ARG A 49 10.10 3.96 12.88
CA ARG A 49 9.80 2.79 12.04
C ARG A 49 9.06 1.70 12.83
N ALA A 50 9.51 1.40 14.06
CA ALA A 50 8.95 0.36 14.92
C ALA A 50 7.58 0.71 15.56
N GLN A 51 7.19 1.99 15.63
CA GLN A 51 5.90 2.38 16.19
C GLN A 51 4.72 2.01 15.27
N THR A 52 3.91 1.07 15.75
CA THR A 52 2.69 0.51 15.12
C THR A 52 1.51 1.49 15.11
N ARG A 53 1.51 2.52 15.97
CA ARG A 53 0.48 3.60 15.99
C ARG A 53 1.16 4.96 15.88
N PRO A 54 1.07 5.65 14.73
CA PRO A 54 1.70 6.95 14.54
C PRO A 54 0.97 8.03 15.36
N ASN A 55 1.70 8.75 16.22
CA ASN A 55 1.15 9.83 17.05
C ASN A 55 1.17 11.17 16.28
N ALA A 56 0.32 12.14 16.64
CA ALA A 56 0.27 13.46 15.99
C ALA A 56 1.63 14.18 16.00
N ALA A 57 2.42 14.00 17.06
CA ALA A 57 3.80 14.49 17.17
C ALA A 57 4.74 13.86 16.13
N THR A 58 4.59 12.56 15.83
CA THR A 58 5.35 11.86 14.79
C THR A 58 5.09 12.45 13.41
N LEU A 59 3.82 12.75 13.09
CA LEU A 59 3.47 13.36 11.81
C LEU A 59 4.02 14.79 11.70
N ALA A 60 3.93 15.60 12.76
CA ALA A 60 4.49 16.96 12.77
C ALA A 60 6.02 16.95 12.61
N TYR A 61 6.71 16.01 13.27
CA TYR A 61 8.15 15.83 13.12
C TYR A 61 8.52 15.42 11.69
N LEU A 62 7.83 14.44 11.09
CA LEU A 62 8.07 14.01 9.72
C LEU A 62 7.78 15.14 8.71
N GLN A 63 6.76 15.96 8.93
CA GLN A 63 6.51 17.15 8.11
C GLN A 63 7.66 18.14 8.18
N LEU A 64 8.20 18.40 9.38
CA LEU A 64 9.35 19.28 9.56
C LEU A 64 10.60 18.70 8.87
N LEU A 65 10.79 17.38 8.93
CA LEU A 65 11.91 16.71 8.30
C LEU A 65 11.81 16.75 6.76
N VAL A 66 10.61 16.59 6.20
CA VAL A 66 10.38 16.77 4.75
C VAL A 66 10.58 18.23 4.32
N LYS A 67 10.20 19.21 5.16
CA LYS A 67 10.46 20.63 4.88
C LYS A 67 11.96 20.94 4.89
N ALA A 68 12.70 20.36 5.83
CA ALA A 68 14.15 20.55 5.95
C ALA A 68 14.93 19.85 4.83
N ASN A 69 14.46 18.68 4.37
CA ASN A 69 15.08 17.88 3.31
C ASN A 69 14.03 17.49 2.25
N PRO A 70 13.69 18.40 1.33
CA PRO A 70 12.64 18.16 0.34
C PRO A 70 12.96 17.02 -0.62
N ASP A 71 14.23 16.71 -0.88
CA ASP A 71 14.59 15.73 -1.91
C ASP A 71 14.76 14.29 -1.39
N ASN A 72 14.67 14.08 -0.06
CA ASN A 72 14.79 12.73 0.49
C ASN A 72 13.50 11.92 0.28
N LEU A 73 13.53 11.03 -0.73
CA LEU A 73 12.43 10.15 -1.07
C LEU A 73 11.98 9.27 0.11
N SER A 74 12.92 8.74 0.90
CA SER A 74 12.61 7.84 2.02
C SER A 74 11.80 8.53 3.12
N THR A 75 12.12 9.79 3.42
CA THR A 75 11.37 10.58 4.41
C THR A 75 9.97 10.89 3.93
N ARG A 76 9.81 11.26 2.65
CA ARG A 76 8.48 11.52 2.07
C ARG A 76 7.62 10.25 2.02
N LEU A 77 8.20 9.11 1.64
CA LEU A 77 7.52 7.82 1.68
C LEU A 77 7.03 7.49 3.09
N MET A 78 7.89 7.66 4.10
CA MET A 78 7.52 7.42 5.49
C MET A 78 6.39 8.36 5.95
N LEU A 79 6.43 9.63 5.56
CA LEU A 79 5.34 10.57 5.84
C LEU A 79 4.02 10.09 5.19
N ILE A 80 4.06 9.67 3.93
CA ILE A 80 2.89 9.17 3.19
C ILE A 80 2.32 7.92 3.88
N GLU A 81 3.16 6.93 4.17
CA GLU A 81 2.74 5.68 4.81
C GLU A 81 2.10 5.94 6.18
N LYS A 82 2.76 6.74 7.03
CA LYS A 82 2.24 7.07 8.35
C LYS A 82 0.97 7.92 8.26
N ALA A 83 0.87 8.83 7.30
CA ALA A 83 -0.36 9.62 7.06
C ALA A 83 -1.53 8.72 6.61
N LEU A 84 -1.27 7.73 5.75
CA LEU A 84 -2.28 6.76 5.33
C LEU A 84 -2.71 5.84 6.48
N LEU A 85 -1.79 5.41 7.34
CA LEU A 85 -2.10 4.58 8.51
C LEU A 85 -3.03 5.30 9.51
N VAL A 86 -2.86 6.61 9.70
CA VAL A 86 -3.72 7.44 10.57
C VAL A 86 -4.95 7.97 9.81
N GLN A 87 -5.14 7.58 8.54
CA GLN A 87 -6.22 8.05 7.66
C GLN A 87 -6.29 9.60 7.54
N ASN A 88 -5.16 10.28 7.73
CA ASN A 88 -5.07 11.73 7.51
C ASN A 88 -4.96 12.00 5.99
N LEU A 89 -6.09 11.90 5.30
CA LEU A 89 -6.19 12.04 3.84
C LEU A 89 -5.68 13.40 3.34
N PRO A 90 -5.97 14.55 4.00
CA PRO A 90 -5.43 15.83 3.58
C PRO A 90 -3.90 15.85 3.56
N LEU A 91 -3.26 15.32 4.62
CA LEU A 91 -1.81 15.24 4.70
C LEU A 91 -1.23 14.27 3.67
N ALA A 92 -1.85 13.11 3.47
CA ALA A 92 -1.43 12.15 2.47
C ALA A 92 -1.49 12.74 1.05
N ARG A 93 -2.54 13.51 0.72
CA ARG A 93 -2.65 14.25 -0.55
C ARG A 93 -1.53 15.26 -0.71
N GLN A 94 -1.23 16.04 0.33
CA GLN A 94 -0.19 17.04 0.29
C GLN A 94 1.18 16.40 0.06
N ALA A 95 1.48 15.31 0.78
CA ALA A 95 2.73 14.57 0.63
C ALA A 95 2.88 13.95 -0.78
N LEU A 96 1.78 13.48 -1.37
CA LEU A 96 1.74 12.96 -2.74
C LEU A 96 1.67 14.03 -3.84
N ALA A 97 1.49 15.31 -3.50
CA ALA A 97 1.26 16.38 -4.48
C ALA A 97 2.38 16.50 -5.52
N HIS A 98 3.64 16.26 -5.11
CA HIS A 98 4.80 16.30 -6.00
C HIS A 98 4.73 15.28 -7.14
N TRP A 99 4.07 14.14 -6.92
CA TRP A 99 3.94 13.04 -7.89
C TRP A 99 2.56 12.98 -8.55
N ARG A 100 1.67 13.93 -8.23
CA ARG A 100 0.27 13.89 -8.68
C ARG A 100 0.13 13.81 -10.20
N ASN A 101 0.95 14.56 -10.92
CA ASN A 101 0.86 14.67 -12.38
C ASN A 101 1.78 13.69 -13.12
N ARG A 102 2.60 12.91 -12.40
CA ARG A 102 3.47 11.92 -13.04
C ARG A 102 2.69 10.65 -13.37
N PRO A 103 2.93 10.00 -14.52
CA PRO A 103 2.26 8.76 -14.88
C PRO A 103 2.70 7.63 -13.95
N LEU A 104 1.76 6.76 -13.56
CA LEU A 104 1.99 5.70 -12.57
C LEU A 104 3.10 4.71 -12.99
N GLU A 105 3.28 4.52 -14.29
CA GLU A 105 4.31 3.64 -14.86
C GLU A 105 5.73 4.11 -14.52
N THR A 106 5.94 5.43 -14.49
CA THR A 106 7.25 6.05 -14.18
C THR A 106 7.52 6.19 -12.67
N LEU A 107 6.48 6.01 -11.85
CA LEU A 107 6.60 6.18 -10.40
C LEU A 107 7.25 4.94 -9.77
N PRO A 108 8.05 5.15 -8.70
CA PRO A 108 8.40 4.06 -7.78
C PRO A 108 7.14 3.35 -7.30
N LEU A 109 7.20 2.02 -7.24
CA LEU A 109 6.03 1.18 -6.97
C LEU A 109 5.35 1.57 -5.65
N ASP A 110 6.12 1.90 -4.61
CA ASP A 110 5.59 2.26 -3.29
C ASP A 110 4.77 3.55 -3.33
N ILE A 111 5.22 4.56 -4.09
CA ILE A 111 4.47 5.81 -4.29
C ILE A 111 3.18 5.53 -5.05
N ALA A 112 3.26 4.73 -6.12
CA ALA A 112 2.10 4.42 -6.94
C ALA A 112 1.06 3.61 -6.16
N ARG A 113 1.51 2.66 -5.32
CA ARG A 113 0.65 1.93 -4.38
C ARG A 113 0.05 2.85 -3.32
N ALA A 114 0.83 3.77 -2.76
CA ALA A 114 0.32 4.73 -1.79
C ALA A 114 -0.77 5.64 -2.39
N ARG A 115 -0.61 6.05 -3.65
CA ARG A 115 -1.65 6.78 -4.40
C ARG A 115 -2.90 5.94 -4.60
N LEU A 116 -2.76 4.66 -4.96
CA LEU A 116 -3.89 3.75 -5.12
C LEU A 116 -4.61 3.52 -3.79
N HIS A 117 -3.86 3.36 -2.70
CA HIS A 117 -4.41 3.23 -1.33
C HIS A 117 -5.14 4.50 -0.90
N LEU A 118 -4.61 5.69 -1.18
CA LEU A 118 -5.31 6.95 -0.93
C LEU A 118 -6.67 6.98 -1.65
N LEU A 119 -6.71 6.63 -2.95
CA LEU A 119 -7.96 6.58 -3.70
C LEU A 119 -8.97 5.59 -3.10
N ARG A 120 -8.48 4.43 -2.62
CA ARG A 120 -9.31 3.45 -1.91
C ARG A 120 -9.91 4.03 -0.62
N LEU A 121 -9.10 4.70 0.19
CA LEU A 121 -9.60 5.34 1.42
C LEU A 121 -10.61 6.46 1.10
N GLU A 122 -10.39 7.23 0.04
CA GLU A 122 -11.34 8.25 -0.41
C GLU A 122 -12.66 7.68 -0.93
N LEU A 123 -12.63 6.47 -1.53
CA LEU A 123 -13.83 5.73 -1.94
C LEU A 123 -14.59 5.16 -0.73
N LEU A 124 -13.89 4.77 0.33
CA LEU A 124 -14.48 4.27 1.57
C LEU A 124 -15.08 5.40 2.43
N ALA A 125 -14.43 6.56 2.47
CA ALA A 125 -14.87 7.71 3.26
C ALA A 125 -16.01 8.51 2.60
N GLY A 126 -16.16 8.44 1.27
CA GLY A 126 -17.17 9.19 0.54
C GLY A 126 -18.56 8.52 0.53
N PRO A 127 -19.67 9.29 0.50
CA PRO A 127 -21.01 8.72 0.44
C PRO A 127 -21.23 7.88 -0.83
N PRO A 128 -21.98 6.78 -0.75
CA PRO A 128 -22.12 5.82 -1.85
C PRO A 128 -22.84 6.37 -3.08
N GLN A 129 -23.66 7.40 -2.94
CA GLN A 129 -24.50 7.96 -4.02
C GLN A 129 -23.95 9.24 -4.66
N ALA A 130 -22.76 9.71 -4.25
CA ALA A 130 -22.19 10.92 -4.85
C ALA A 130 -21.85 10.71 -6.34
N PRO A 131 -22.16 11.67 -7.23
CA PRO A 131 -21.83 11.56 -8.66
C PRO A 131 -20.32 11.45 -8.90
N GLU A 132 -19.51 12.05 -8.01
CA GLU A 132 -18.05 11.95 -8.04
C GLU A 132 -17.53 10.54 -7.76
N ARG A 133 -18.32 9.68 -7.09
CA ARG A 133 -17.90 8.32 -6.73
C ARG A 133 -17.59 7.50 -7.98
N GLN A 134 -18.43 7.59 -9.01
CA GLN A 134 -18.20 6.87 -10.27
C GLN A 134 -16.90 7.31 -10.93
N GLN A 135 -16.60 8.61 -10.91
CA GLN A 135 -15.33 9.14 -11.43
C GLN A 135 -14.13 8.63 -10.63
N ARG A 136 -14.24 8.56 -9.29
CA ARG A 136 -13.20 7.99 -8.43
C ARG A 136 -13.01 6.49 -8.67
N VAL A 137 -14.10 5.73 -8.84
CA VAL A 137 -14.03 4.30 -9.21
C VAL A 137 -13.34 4.14 -10.55
N ALA A 138 -13.70 4.92 -11.57
CA ALA A 138 -13.06 4.87 -12.88
C ALA A 138 -11.57 5.23 -12.85
N ARG A 139 -11.17 6.20 -12.00
CA ARG A 139 -9.76 6.52 -11.77
C ARG A 139 -9.04 5.38 -11.07
N TYR A 140 -9.62 4.83 -10.00
CA TYR A 140 -9.07 3.71 -9.25
C TYR A 140 -8.88 2.47 -10.13
N THR A 141 -9.88 2.09 -10.93
CA THR A 141 -9.78 0.92 -11.81
C THR A 141 -8.75 1.10 -12.91
N ARG A 142 -8.65 2.30 -13.50
CA ARG A 142 -7.60 2.63 -14.47
C ARG A 142 -6.21 2.55 -13.85
N ASP A 143 -6.00 3.18 -12.70
CA ASP A 143 -4.71 3.19 -12.00
C ASP A 143 -4.31 1.76 -11.56
N LEU A 144 -5.28 0.94 -11.13
CA LEU A 144 -5.07 -0.48 -10.80
C LEU A 144 -4.61 -1.28 -12.02
N LEU A 145 -5.23 -1.10 -13.20
CA LEU A 145 -4.83 -1.82 -14.41
C LEU A 145 -3.40 -1.49 -14.85
N GLN A 146 -2.98 -0.23 -14.72
CA GLN A 146 -1.60 0.18 -15.01
C GLN A 146 -0.60 -0.43 -14.02
N LEU A 147 -0.99 -0.59 -12.75
CA LEU A 147 -0.12 -1.15 -11.72
C LEU A 147 -0.12 -2.68 -11.68
N ALA A 148 -1.18 -3.34 -12.14
CA ALA A 148 -1.33 -4.80 -12.05
C ALA A 148 -0.10 -5.60 -12.51
N PRO A 149 0.62 -5.26 -13.60
CA PRO A 149 1.82 -5.97 -14.05
C PRO A 149 3.00 -5.88 -13.08
N ARG A 150 3.02 -4.88 -12.19
CA ARG A 150 4.09 -4.59 -11.22
C ARG A 150 3.74 -5.04 -9.80
N LEU A 151 2.46 -5.30 -9.52
CA LEU A 151 2.01 -5.80 -8.22
C LEU A 151 2.41 -7.26 -8.02
N THR A 152 2.68 -7.62 -6.76
CA THR A 152 2.80 -9.02 -6.36
C THR A 152 1.44 -9.71 -6.45
N THR A 153 1.44 -11.04 -6.55
CA THR A 153 0.19 -11.80 -6.66
C THR A 153 -0.75 -11.55 -5.50
N GLU A 154 -0.23 -11.54 -4.26
CA GLU A 154 -1.03 -11.24 -3.07
C GLU A 154 -1.65 -9.85 -3.10
N GLN A 155 -0.87 -8.84 -3.48
CA GLN A 155 -1.35 -7.46 -3.59
C GLN A 155 -2.44 -7.34 -4.65
N ALA A 156 -2.23 -7.92 -5.83
CA ALA A 156 -3.22 -7.91 -6.89
C ALA A 156 -4.52 -8.60 -6.46
N LEU A 157 -4.46 -9.73 -5.74
CA LEU A 157 -5.63 -10.41 -5.20
C LEU A 157 -6.37 -9.58 -4.14
N GLN A 158 -5.65 -8.81 -3.32
CA GLN A 158 -6.28 -7.88 -2.37
C GLN A 158 -7.04 -6.76 -3.10
N GLU A 159 -6.44 -6.18 -4.14
CA GLU A 159 -7.07 -5.12 -4.93
C GLU A 159 -8.26 -5.65 -5.74
N THR A 160 -8.22 -6.87 -6.29
CA THR A 160 -9.37 -7.46 -6.99
C THR A 160 -10.55 -7.69 -6.06
N ARG A 161 -10.33 -8.15 -4.82
CA ARG A 161 -11.40 -8.28 -3.81
C ARG A 161 -12.12 -6.96 -3.54
N PHE A 162 -11.37 -5.87 -3.40
CA PHE A 162 -11.97 -4.54 -3.24
C PHE A 162 -12.69 -4.09 -4.52
N THR A 163 -12.10 -4.35 -5.69
CA THR A 163 -12.69 -4.00 -6.99
C THR A 163 -14.01 -4.74 -7.26
N LEU A 164 -14.15 -5.97 -6.77
CA LEU A 164 -15.42 -6.72 -6.79
C LEU A 164 -16.50 -6.02 -5.98
N GLN A 165 -16.18 -5.49 -4.80
CA GLN A 165 -17.12 -4.73 -3.96
C GLN A 165 -17.56 -3.41 -4.63
N LEU A 166 -16.74 -2.87 -5.53
CA LEU A 166 -17.09 -1.71 -6.34
C LEU A 166 -17.95 -2.05 -7.56
N GLY A 167 -18.21 -3.34 -7.85
CA GLY A 167 -18.94 -3.78 -9.03
C GLY A 167 -18.14 -3.67 -10.33
N ALA A 168 -16.82 -3.46 -10.26
CA ALA A 168 -15.96 -3.26 -11.43
C ALA A 168 -15.44 -4.60 -11.99
N TYR A 169 -16.37 -5.48 -12.35
CA TYR A 169 -16.11 -6.88 -12.73
C TYR A 169 -15.16 -7.06 -13.91
N ALA A 170 -15.26 -6.22 -14.94
CA ALA A 170 -14.37 -6.27 -16.10
C ALA A 170 -12.91 -5.97 -15.72
N THR A 171 -12.70 -5.07 -14.75
CA THR A 171 -11.37 -4.75 -14.22
C THR A 171 -10.76 -5.94 -13.51
N VAL A 172 -11.55 -6.67 -12.71
CA VAL A 172 -11.11 -7.89 -12.02
C VAL A 172 -10.61 -8.92 -13.02
N ALA A 173 -11.39 -9.21 -14.07
CA ALA A 173 -10.96 -10.16 -15.09
C ALA A 173 -9.68 -9.72 -15.83
N ALA A 174 -9.50 -8.42 -16.08
CA ALA A 174 -8.28 -7.92 -16.71
C ALA A 174 -7.04 -8.04 -15.78
N VAL A 175 -7.18 -7.81 -14.48
CA VAL A 175 -6.13 -8.07 -13.50
C VAL A 175 -5.83 -9.56 -13.40
N ASP A 176 -6.87 -10.40 -13.35
CA ASP A 176 -6.76 -11.86 -13.27
C ASP A 176 -6.05 -12.45 -14.50
N ARG A 177 -6.33 -11.95 -15.71
CA ARG A 177 -5.54 -12.28 -16.93
C ARG A 177 -4.05 -12.01 -16.73
N THR A 178 -3.72 -10.86 -16.15
CA THR A 178 -2.33 -10.48 -15.89
C THR A 178 -1.68 -11.41 -14.84
N LEU A 179 -2.46 -11.93 -13.90
CA LEU A 179 -1.99 -12.89 -12.90
C LEU A 179 -1.82 -14.31 -13.46
N LEU A 180 -2.73 -14.77 -14.33
CA LEU A 180 -2.66 -16.09 -14.96
C LEU A 180 -1.35 -16.30 -15.73
N ARG A 181 -0.94 -15.28 -16.47
CA ARG A 181 0.27 -15.31 -17.30
C ARG A 181 1.58 -15.32 -16.51
N ARG A 182 1.57 -14.78 -15.29
CA ARG A 182 2.78 -14.63 -14.45
C ARG A 182 2.90 -15.70 -13.37
N THR A 183 1.78 -16.23 -12.89
CA THR A 183 1.75 -17.21 -11.81
C THR A 183 2.22 -18.56 -12.32
N ALA A 184 3.13 -19.24 -11.61
CA ALA A 184 3.57 -20.59 -11.95
C ALA A 184 2.73 -21.69 -11.25
N GLN A 185 2.10 -21.36 -10.11
CA GLN A 185 1.37 -22.30 -9.27
C GLN A 185 0.04 -22.75 -9.93
N PRO A 186 -0.16 -24.05 -10.22
CA PRO A 186 -1.35 -24.55 -10.90
C PRO A 186 -2.66 -24.26 -10.15
N ALA A 187 -2.69 -24.49 -8.83
CA ALA A 187 -3.86 -24.24 -7.99
C ALA A 187 -4.30 -22.76 -8.04
N LEU A 188 -3.32 -21.85 -7.98
CA LEU A 188 -3.60 -20.42 -8.03
C LEU A 188 -4.07 -19.98 -9.43
N ARG A 189 -3.55 -20.57 -10.51
CA ARG A 189 -4.08 -20.32 -11.86
C ARG A 189 -5.53 -20.72 -11.98
N GLU A 190 -5.90 -21.90 -11.49
CA GLU A 190 -7.30 -22.35 -11.53
C GLU A 190 -8.22 -21.42 -10.72
N GLN A 191 -7.77 -20.98 -9.54
CA GLN A 191 -8.50 -20.03 -8.71
C GLN A 191 -8.73 -18.69 -9.42
N VAL A 192 -7.66 -18.07 -9.94
CA VAL A 192 -7.72 -16.78 -10.64
C VAL A 192 -8.55 -16.89 -11.92
N TYR A 193 -8.41 -17.99 -12.66
CA TYR A 193 -9.21 -18.26 -13.86
C TYR A 193 -10.70 -18.34 -13.53
N THR A 194 -11.06 -19.07 -12.47
CA THR A 194 -12.44 -19.21 -12.02
C THR A 194 -13.00 -17.88 -11.50
N GLN A 195 -12.18 -17.08 -10.81
CA GLN A 195 -12.55 -15.76 -10.32
C GLN A 195 -12.86 -14.80 -11.48
N GLY A 196 -12.00 -14.71 -12.49
CA GLY A 196 -12.22 -13.85 -13.65
C GLY A 196 -13.51 -14.17 -14.41
N ILE A 197 -13.81 -15.46 -14.60
CA ILE A 197 -15.07 -15.93 -15.20
C ILE A 197 -16.26 -15.52 -14.33
N THR A 198 -16.21 -15.84 -13.04
CA THR A 198 -17.30 -15.55 -12.09
C THR A 198 -17.56 -14.05 -11.98
N ALA A 199 -16.51 -13.23 -11.98
CA ALA A 199 -16.63 -11.78 -11.99
C ALA A 199 -17.41 -11.30 -13.21
N LEU A 200 -17.02 -11.73 -14.42
CA LEU A 200 -17.71 -11.33 -15.65
C LEU A 200 -19.17 -11.79 -15.71
N LEU A 201 -19.46 -12.98 -15.20
CA LEU A 201 -20.84 -13.47 -15.07
C LEU A 201 -21.65 -12.62 -14.09
N ALA A 202 -21.09 -12.28 -12.92
CA ALA A 202 -21.73 -11.40 -11.95
C ALA A 202 -21.98 -9.99 -12.52
N GLY A 203 -21.14 -9.54 -13.44
CA GLY A 203 -21.34 -8.30 -14.20
C GLY A 203 -22.35 -8.41 -15.36
N GLY A 204 -23.03 -9.55 -15.52
CA GLY A 204 -24.00 -9.76 -16.60
C GLY A 204 -23.37 -9.89 -17.99
N GLN A 205 -22.10 -10.30 -18.08
CA GLN A 205 -21.34 -10.35 -19.34
C GLN A 205 -20.94 -11.78 -19.72
N PRO A 206 -21.91 -12.68 -20.03
CA PRO A 206 -21.61 -14.09 -20.32
C PRO A 206 -20.78 -14.28 -21.60
N ARG A 207 -20.95 -13.41 -22.61
CA ARG A 207 -20.10 -13.42 -23.82
C ARG A 207 -18.65 -13.06 -23.51
N ALA A 208 -18.42 -12.06 -22.65
CA ALA A 208 -17.07 -11.70 -22.21
C ALA A 208 -16.46 -12.81 -21.34
N ALA A 209 -17.25 -13.43 -20.47
CA ALA A 209 -16.82 -14.57 -19.65
C ALA A 209 -16.37 -15.76 -20.51
N LEU A 210 -17.14 -16.09 -21.56
CA LEU A 210 -16.77 -17.14 -22.53
C LEU A 210 -15.49 -16.78 -23.30
N ALA A 211 -15.38 -15.54 -23.77
CA ALA A 211 -14.18 -15.07 -24.47
C ALA A 211 -12.95 -15.15 -23.56
N PHE A 212 -13.05 -14.67 -22.32
CA PHE A 212 -12.00 -14.77 -21.31
C PHE A 212 -11.59 -16.22 -21.06
N ALA A 213 -12.57 -17.10 -20.83
CA ALA A 213 -12.34 -18.52 -20.60
C ALA A 213 -11.56 -19.16 -21.76
N ARG A 214 -11.97 -18.91 -23.01
CA ARG A 214 -11.31 -19.45 -24.20
C ARG A 214 -9.90 -18.91 -24.43
N THR A 215 -9.67 -17.63 -24.18
CA THR A 215 -8.34 -17.03 -24.39
C THR A 215 -7.34 -17.53 -23.34
N GLU A 216 -7.77 -17.72 -22.10
CA GLU A 216 -6.87 -18.04 -20.99
C GLU A 216 -6.85 -19.54 -20.62
N MET A 217 -7.66 -20.39 -21.26
CA MET A 217 -7.71 -21.84 -20.96
C MET A 217 -6.36 -22.55 -21.13
N GLY A 218 -5.47 -22.02 -21.97
CA GLY A 218 -4.11 -22.55 -22.14
C GLY A 218 -3.26 -22.52 -20.86
N HIS A 219 -3.64 -21.72 -19.87
CA HIS A 219 -2.95 -21.61 -18.60
C HIS A 219 -3.47 -22.58 -17.52
N VAL A 220 -4.55 -23.32 -17.79
CA VAL A 220 -5.24 -24.20 -16.83
C VAL A 220 -5.22 -25.65 -17.34
N PRO A 221 -5.14 -26.66 -16.46
CA PRO A 221 -5.22 -28.06 -16.88
C PRO A 221 -6.51 -28.35 -17.66
N HIS A 222 -6.38 -29.06 -18.78
CA HIS A 222 -7.50 -29.46 -19.63
C HIS A 222 -8.13 -30.74 -19.07
N ASN A 223 -9.15 -30.58 -18.24
CA ASN A 223 -9.92 -31.68 -17.66
C ASN A 223 -11.40 -31.61 -18.07
N ASP A 224 -12.14 -32.67 -17.79
CA ASP A 224 -13.57 -32.75 -18.09
C ASP A 224 -14.36 -31.60 -17.45
N ALA A 225 -13.95 -31.16 -16.25
CA ALA A 225 -14.59 -30.07 -15.52
C ALA A 225 -14.48 -28.74 -16.29
N LEU A 226 -13.32 -28.47 -16.91
CA LEU A 226 -13.10 -27.30 -17.76
C LEU A 226 -14.03 -27.33 -18.97
N TRP A 227 -14.11 -28.45 -19.68
CA TRP A 227 -15.00 -28.60 -20.84
C TRP A 227 -16.47 -28.45 -20.47
N ARG A 228 -16.94 -29.09 -19.38
CA ARG A 228 -18.30 -28.90 -18.86
C ARG A 228 -18.58 -27.44 -18.49
N ARG A 229 -17.59 -26.71 -17.97
CA ARG A 229 -17.71 -25.28 -17.70
C ARG A 229 -17.83 -24.46 -18.98
N LEU A 230 -17.01 -24.75 -20.00
CA LEU A 230 -17.07 -24.09 -21.30
C LEU A 230 -18.42 -24.31 -22.00
N ILE A 231 -18.99 -25.52 -21.92
CA ILE A 231 -20.33 -25.83 -22.43
C ILE A 231 -21.39 -24.93 -21.77
N ARG A 232 -21.40 -24.86 -20.43
CA ARG A 232 -22.35 -24.01 -19.69
C ARG A 232 -22.17 -22.52 -20.01
N LEU A 233 -20.93 -22.06 -20.14
CA LEU A 233 -20.63 -20.68 -20.54
C LEU A 233 -21.08 -20.38 -21.97
N ALA A 234 -20.87 -21.31 -22.90
CA ALA A 234 -21.31 -21.16 -24.29
C ALA A 234 -22.83 -21.06 -24.39
N LEU A 235 -23.56 -21.88 -23.65
CA LEU A 235 -25.01 -21.79 -23.55
C LEU A 235 -25.46 -20.45 -22.93
N ALA A 236 -24.87 -20.04 -21.82
CA ALA A 236 -25.18 -18.76 -21.18
C ALA A 236 -24.86 -17.54 -22.07
N ALA A 237 -23.88 -17.67 -22.98
CA ALA A 237 -23.51 -16.64 -23.94
C ALA A 237 -24.40 -16.62 -25.21
N GLY A 238 -25.34 -17.57 -25.33
CA GLY A 238 -26.19 -17.75 -26.51
C GLY A 238 -25.44 -18.33 -27.72
N GLN A 239 -24.43 -19.18 -27.49
CA GLN A 239 -23.59 -19.79 -28.52
C GLN A 239 -23.69 -21.33 -28.49
N PRO A 240 -24.86 -21.91 -28.83
CA PRO A 240 -25.12 -23.35 -28.73
C PRO A 240 -24.20 -24.20 -29.64
N GLU A 241 -23.79 -23.68 -30.80
CA GLU A 241 -22.84 -24.37 -31.68
C GLU A 241 -21.48 -24.62 -31.01
N LEU A 242 -20.97 -23.63 -30.26
CA LEU A 242 -19.75 -23.82 -29.49
C LEU A 242 -19.94 -24.79 -28.34
N ALA A 243 -21.12 -24.78 -27.71
CA ALA A 243 -21.46 -25.76 -26.67
C ALA A 243 -21.41 -27.18 -27.25
N ALA A 244 -21.98 -27.39 -28.44
CA ALA A 244 -21.96 -28.68 -29.14
C ALA A 244 -20.52 -29.11 -29.50
N ARG A 245 -19.68 -28.20 -30.02
CA ARG A 245 -18.27 -28.50 -30.31
C ARG A 245 -17.49 -28.89 -29.04
N CYS A 246 -17.67 -28.15 -27.94
CA CYS A 246 -17.06 -28.48 -26.66
C CYS A 246 -17.55 -29.83 -26.10
N ALA A 247 -18.84 -30.16 -26.26
CA ALA A 247 -19.42 -31.43 -25.85
C ALA A 247 -18.85 -32.61 -26.65
N ARG A 248 -18.65 -32.46 -27.96
CA ARG A 248 -18.00 -33.48 -28.79
C ARG A 248 -16.57 -33.75 -28.33
N ARG A 249 -15.79 -32.70 -28.05
CA ARG A 249 -14.42 -32.84 -27.52
C ARG A 249 -14.38 -33.53 -26.17
N LEU A 250 -15.33 -33.25 -25.28
CA LEU A 250 -15.45 -33.91 -23.98
C LEU A 250 -15.67 -35.42 -24.11
N VAL A 251 -16.42 -35.86 -25.14
CA VAL A 251 -16.76 -37.27 -25.38
C VAL A 251 -15.77 -37.96 -26.35
N GLY A 252 -14.77 -37.24 -26.86
CA GLY A 252 -13.77 -37.78 -27.80
C GLY A 252 -14.27 -37.95 -29.24
N LEU A 253 -15.33 -37.26 -29.63
CA LEU A 253 -15.88 -37.30 -30.99
C LEU A 253 -15.18 -36.32 -31.94
N PRO A 254 -14.98 -36.67 -33.23
CA PRO A 254 -14.39 -35.76 -34.22
C PRO A 254 -15.30 -34.54 -34.47
N GLU A 255 -14.70 -33.41 -34.85
CA GLU A 255 -15.43 -32.17 -35.19
C GLU A 255 -16.33 -32.40 -36.42
N PRO A 256 -17.53 -31.78 -36.49
CA PRO A 256 -18.36 -31.86 -37.69
C PRO A 256 -17.62 -31.20 -38.86
N ALA A 257 -17.61 -31.86 -40.02
CA ALA A 257 -17.19 -31.24 -41.27
C ALA A 257 -18.11 -30.04 -41.53
N GLY A 258 -17.51 -28.86 -41.65
CA GLY A 258 -18.20 -27.62 -42.00
C GLY A 258 -18.57 -27.58 -43.47
#